data_AF-A0A8B9S9H3-F1
#
_entry.id   AF-A0A8B9S9H3-F1
#
_cell.length_a   1.000
_cell.length_b   1.000
_cell.length_c   1.000
_cell.angle_alpha   90.00
_cell.angle_beta   90.00
_cell.angle_gamma   90.00
#
_symmetry.space_group_name_H-M   'P 1'
#
loop_
_entity.id
_entity.type
_entity.pdbx_description
1 polymer ?
#
loop_
_entity_poly.entity_id
_entity_poly.type
_entity_poly.pdbx_seq_one_letter_code
_entity_poly.pdbx_strand_id
1 'polypeptide(L)'
;MALRAAALALHACLLAALHPSDPNVCSYWERESPRITVGGGLERGVQATRPPVPTGRIAYRTAYRQAVRTDYRRRYHCCLGYYESRDACVPRCTHECVHGRCVAPDRCQCEPGWRGICSTPCPPGRFGPDCRGECRCHNGGSCDPVSGQCQCAPGFTGEQCREQCPAGKYGQDCRESCDCANGGRCYHVDGACLCEAGFLGGRCEERRCLEGLYGLRCENRCLCHPQHSQSCAAGWRGPRCRQPCLNGTFGSGCSQQCSCAHAAGCDPVTGTCHCLPGWTERDVPVRPGQDRAPLRAW
;
A
#
# COMPACT_ATOMS: atom_id res chain seq x y z
N MET A 1 -60.02 23.24 -14.35
CA MET A 1 -59.39 22.17 -15.17
C MET A 1 -58.14 21.57 -14.52
N ALA A 2 -57.30 22.33 -13.81
CA ALA A 2 -56.09 21.81 -13.15
C ALA A 2 -56.34 20.91 -11.91
N LEU A 3 -57.44 21.11 -11.18
CA LEU A 3 -57.76 20.35 -9.96
C LEU A 3 -58.17 18.88 -10.20
N ARG A 4 -58.67 18.54 -11.40
CA ARG A 4 -59.05 17.15 -11.76
C ARG A 4 -57.85 16.30 -12.20
N ALA A 5 -56.79 16.92 -12.73
CA ALA A 5 -55.56 16.23 -13.09
C ALA A 5 -54.74 15.84 -11.84
N ALA A 6 -54.74 16.70 -10.81
CA ALA A 6 -54.11 16.40 -9.52
C ALA A 6 -54.80 15.24 -8.78
N ALA A 7 -56.14 15.15 -8.84
CA ALA A 7 -56.90 14.07 -8.21
C ALA A 7 -56.62 12.68 -8.82
N LEU A 8 -56.37 12.61 -10.13
CA LEU A 8 -55.98 11.38 -10.83
C LEU A 8 -54.53 10.97 -10.56
N ALA A 9 -53.61 11.92 -10.38
CA ALA A 9 -52.23 11.66 -9.96
C ALA A 9 -52.15 11.21 -8.48
N LEU A 10 -52.98 11.78 -7.61
CA LEU A 10 -53.11 11.36 -6.20
C LEU A 10 -53.83 10.01 -6.04
N HIS A 11 -54.79 9.66 -6.90
CA HIS A 11 -55.42 8.33 -6.91
C HIS A 11 -54.52 7.23 -7.47
N ALA A 12 -53.59 7.55 -8.37
CA ALA A 12 -52.57 6.59 -8.82
C ALA A 12 -51.52 6.30 -7.74
N CYS A 13 -51.38 7.17 -6.74
CA CYS A 13 -50.49 7.00 -5.58
C CYS A 13 -51.13 6.21 -4.41
N LEU A 14 -52.43 5.92 -4.48
CA LEU A 14 -53.17 5.20 -3.42
C LEU A 14 -53.28 3.69 -3.65
N LEU A 15 -52.70 3.17 -4.74
CA LEU A 15 -52.52 1.75 -4.97
C LEU A 15 -51.02 1.46 -4.96
N ALA A 16 -50.52 1.18 -3.77
CA ALA A 16 -49.32 0.38 -3.51
C ALA A 16 -49.19 -0.73 -4.58
N ALA A 17 -48.38 -0.49 -5.62
CA ALA A 17 -48.23 -1.39 -6.74
C ALA A 17 -46.74 -1.54 -7.04
N LEU A 18 -46.25 -2.77 -6.91
CA LEU A 18 -44.88 -3.15 -7.22
C LEU A 18 -44.44 -2.60 -8.58
N HIS A 19 -43.28 -1.95 -8.59
CA HIS A 19 -42.80 -1.26 -9.78
C HIS A 19 -42.35 -2.28 -10.85
N PRO A 20 -42.89 -2.23 -12.10
CA PRO A 20 -42.60 -3.23 -13.13
C PRO A 20 -41.13 -3.31 -13.57
N SER A 21 -40.34 -2.26 -13.31
CA SER A 21 -38.92 -2.20 -13.65
C SER A 21 -38.00 -2.77 -12.56
N ASP A 22 -38.53 -3.13 -11.39
CA ASP A 22 -37.75 -3.82 -10.36
C ASP A 22 -37.43 -5.25 -10.85
N PRO A 23 -36.15 -5.67 -10.90
CA PRO A 23 -35.76 -6.99 -11.39
C PRO A 23 -36.30 -8.15 -10.53
N ASN A 24 -36.75 -7.88 -9.31
CA ASN A 24 -37.31 -8.86 -8.39
C ASN A 24 -38.85 -8.90 -8.43
N VAL A 25 -39.47 -8.18 -9.36
CA VAL A 25 -40.91 -8.17 -9.62
C VAL A 25 -41.23 -9.04 -10.83
N CYS A 26 -42.01 -10.09 -10.59
CA CYS A 26 -42.49 -11.03 -11.58
C CYS A 26 -43.93 -10.69 -12.00
N SER A 27 -44.30 -11.05 -13.23
CA SER A 27 -45.66 -10.78 -13.74
C SER A 27 -46.37 -12.04 -14.21
N TYR A 28 -47.70 -12.03 -14.10
CA TYR A 28 -48.57 -13.06 -14.66
C TYR A 28 -49.79 -12.42 -15.31
N TRP A 29 -50.45 -13.17 -16.21
CA TRP A 29 -51.67 -12.75 -16.89
C TRP A 29 -52.89 -13.28 -16.14
N GLU A 30 -53.64 -12.39 -15.53
CA GLU A 30 -54.93 -12.73 -14.92
C GLU A 30 -56.06 -12.55 -15.95
N ARG A 31 -56.97 -13.53 -16.02
CA ARG A 31 -58.17 -13.44 -16.86
C ARG A 31 -59.24 -12.64 -16.14
N GLU A 32 -59.66 -11.53 -16.72
CA GLU A 32 -60.86 -10.79 -16.29
C GLU A 32 -62.01 -11.13 -17.27
N SER A 33 -63.18 -11.47 -16.74
CA SER A 33 -64.36 -11.79 -17.54
C SER A 33 -65.37 -10.63 -17.50
N PRO A 34 -65.30 -9.65 -18.40
CA PRO A 34 -66.35 -8.63 -18.49
C PRO A 34 -67.63 -9.24 -19.08
N ARG A 35 -68.79 -8.92 -18.50
CA ARG A 35 -70.09 -9.15 -19.15
C ARG A 35 -70.31 -8.04 -20.18
N ILE A 36 -70.27 -8.37 -21.47
CA ILE A 36 -70.53 -7.39 -22.53
C ILE A 36 -71.84 -7.77 -23.25
N THR A 37 -72.83 -6.88 -23.18
CA THR A 37 -74.04 -6.97 -24.01
C THR A 37 -73.76 -6.24 -25.32
N VAL A 38 -73.61 -6.98 -26.43
CA VAL A 38 -73.42 -6.37 -27.75
C VAL A 38 -74.78 -6.10 -28.38
N GLY A 39 -74.98 -4.85 -28.85
CA GLY A 39 -76.20 -4.43 -29.54
C GLY A 39 -76.50 -5.30 -30.77
N GLY A 40 -77.77 -5.73 -30.87
CA GLY A 40 -78.23 -6.78 -31.76
C GLY A 40 -78.30 -6.43 -33.25
N GLY A 41 -78.25 -7.48 -34.08
CA GLY A 41 -78.65 -7.42 -35.49
C GLY A 41 -80.17 -7.57 -35.65
N LEU A 42 -80.69 -7.10 -36.78
CA LEU A 42 -82.11 -7.10 -37.11
C LEU A 42 -82.54 -8.51 -37.55
N GLU A 43 -83.31 -9.24 -36.75
CA GLU A 43 -83.86 -10.54 -37.17
C GLU A 43 -85.20 -10.32 -37.91
N ARG A 44 -85.31 -10.90 -39.11
CA ARG A 44 -86.46 -10.75 -40.00
C ARG A 44 -87.55 -11.76 -39.60
N GLY A 45 -88.65 -11.28 -39.00
CA GLY A 45 -89.82 -12.09 -38.69
C GLY A 45 -91.00 -11.76 -39.63
N VAL A 46 -91.71 -12.78 -40.10
CA VAL A 46 -92.96 -12.60 -40.86
C VAL A 46 -94.13 -12.71 -39.88
N GLN A 47 -94.85 -11.62 -39.65
CA GLN A 47 -96.07 -11.64 -38.83
C GLN A 47 -97.25 -12.00 -39.73
N ALA A 48 -97.83 -13.19 -39.52
CA ALA A 48 -99.01 -13.63 -40.25
C ALA A 48 -100.26 -12.92 -39.71
N THR A 49 -100.79 -11.95 -40.46
CA THR A 49 -102.13 -11.42 -40.23
C THR A 49 -103.16 -12.40 -40.81
N ARG A 50 -104.13 -12.80 -40.00
CA ARG A 50 -105.24 -13.68 -40.42
C ARG A 50 -105.97 -13.10 -41.66
N PRO A 51 -106.40 -13.93 -42.62
CA PRO A 51 -106.89 -13.48 -43.94
C PRO A 51 -108.22 -12.70 -43.84
N PRO A 52 -108.52 -11.80 -44.80
CA PRO A 52 -108.33 -12.05 -46.23
C PRO A 52 -107.63 -10.91 -46.99
N VAL A 53 -106.32 -10.69 -46.80
CA VAL A 53 -105.44 -10.02 -47.79
C VAL A 53 -103.99 -10.48 -47.55
N PRO A 54 -103.21 -10.91 -48.56
CA PRO A 54 -101.80 -11.27 -48.38
C PRO A 54 -100.90 -10.03 -48.50
N THR A 55 -100.92 -9.16 -47.50
CA THR A 55 -99.89 -8.11 -47.34
C THR A 55 -99.08 -8.43 -46.10
N GLY A 56 -98.13 -9.36 -46.22
CA GLY A 56 -97.19 -9.65 -45.16
C GLY A 56 -96.37 -8.40 -44.82
N ARG A 57 -96.52 -7.85 -43.62
CA ARG A 57 -95.61 -6.83 -43.09
C ARG A 57 -94.39 -7.54 -42.51
N ILE A 58 -93.21 -7.17 -43.00
CA ILE A 58 -91.95 -7.57 -42.39
C ILE A 58 -91.85 -6.83 -41.06
N ALA A 59 -91.90 -7.57 -39.95
CA ALA A 59 -91.71 -7.03 -38.62
C ALA A 59 -90.27 -7.35 -38.19
N TYR A 60 -89.49 -6.31 -37.95
CA TYR A 60 -88.15 -6.43 -37.41
C TYR A 60 -88.23 -6.42 -35.88
N ARG A 61 -87.60 -7.41 -35.23
CA ARG A 61 -87.39 -7.37 -33.78
C ARG A 61 -85.89 -7.31 -33.50
N THR A 62 -85.50 -6.53 -32.51
CA THR A 62 -84.12 -6.51 -32.02
C THR A 62 -83.86 -7.80 -31.24
N ALA A 63 -82.96 -8.64 -31.72
CA ALA A 63 -82.48 -9.82 -30.99
C ALA A 63 -81.11 -9.54 -30.39
N TYR A 64 -80.99 -9.58 -29.06
CA TYR A 64 -79.72 -9.38 -28.36
C TYR A 64 -78.98 -10.72 -28.22
N ARG A 65 -77.71 -10.77 -28.63
CA ARG A 65 -76.83 -11.91 -28.34
C ARG A 65 -75.78 -11.51 -27.31
N GLN A 66 -75.60 -12.33 -26.29
CA GLN A 66 -74.51 -12.16 -25.33
C GLN A 66 -73.24 -12.75 -25.94
N ALA A 67 -72.17 -11.97 -25.98
CA ALA A 67 -70.85 -12.44 -26.39
C ALA A 67 -69.88 -12.12 -25.24
N VAL A 68 -69.30 -13.17 -24.65
CA VAL A 68 -68.27 -13.00 -23.61
C VAL A 68 -66.92 -12.87 -24.31
N ARG A 69 -66.29 -11.71 -24.17
CA ARG A 69 -64.90 -11.51 -24.60
C ARG A 69 -64.02 -11.57 -23.36
N THR A 70 -63.16 -12.57 -23.27
CA THR A 70 -62.15 -12.66 -22.22
C THR A 70 -61.13 -11.55 -22.40
N ASP A 71 -60.89 -10.77 -21.35
CA ASP A 71 -59.82 -9.79 -21.30
C ASP A 71 -58.69 -10.29 -20.38
N TYR A 72 -57.47 -9.84 -20.62
CA TYR A 72 -56.30 -10.24 -19.86
C TYR A 72 -55.61 -9.01 -19.27
N ARG A 73 -55.41 -9.03 -17.94
CA ARG A 73 -54.69 -7.97 -17.24
C ARG A 73 -53.36 -8.50 -16.71
N ARG A 74 -52.29 -7.74 -16.94
CA ARG A 74 -50.96 -8.04 -16.38
C ARG A 74 -50.94 -7.63 -14.90
N ARG A 75 -50.68 -8.59 -14.02
CA ARG A 75 -50.46 -8.37 -12.58
C ARG A 75 -49.02 -8.60 -12.20
N TYR A 76 -48.58 -7.94 -11.14
CA TYR A 76 -47.22 -8.01 -10.63
C TYR A 76 -47.21 -8.58 -9.21
N HIS A 77 -46.16 -9.31 -8.88
CA HIS A 77 -45.91 -9.90 -7.56
C HIS A 77 -44.40 -10.06 -7.38
N CYS A 78 -43.94 -10.21 -6.14
CA CYS A 78 -42.54 -10.53 -5.92
C CYS A 78 -42.18 -11.91 -6.46
N CYS A 79 -41.01 -12.02 -7.07
CA CYS A 79 -40.47 -13.28 -7.53
C CYS A 79 -40.22 -14.25 -6.35
N LEU A 80 -40.04 -15.54 -6.67
CA LEU A 80 -39.82 -16.57 -5.65
C LEU A 80 -38.60 -16.22 -4.77
N GLY A 81 -38.78 -16.35 -3.44
CA GLY A 81 -37.74 -16.02 -2.47
C GLY A 81 -37.73 -14.55 -2.03
N TYR A 82 -38.64 -13.72 -2.54
CA TYR A 82 -38.82 -12.34 -2.11
C TYR A 82 -40.21 -12.17 -1.47
N TYR A 83 -40.33 -11.21 -0.55
CA TYR A 83 -41.59 -10.80 0.04
C TYR A 83 -41.82 -9.31 -0.18
N GLU A 84 -43.09 -8.94 -0.24
CA GLU A 84 -43.48 -7.55 -0.43
C GLU A 84 -43.42 -6.80 0.90
N SER A 85 -42.70 -5.67 0.91
CA SER A 85 -42.63 -4.77 2.05
C SER A 85 -42.47 -3.34 1.54
N ARG A 86 -43.42 -2.46 1.89
CA ARG A 86 -43.43 -1.04 1.49
C ARG A 86 -43.20 -0.84 -0.02
N ASP A 87 -44.00 -1.54 -0.83
CA ASP A 87 -43.95 -1.47 -2.31
C ASP A 87 -42.64 -1.93 -2.96
N ALA A 88 -41.80 -2.66 -2.22
CA ALA A 88 -40.57 -3.24 -2.70
C ALA A 88 -40.52 -4.75 -2.45
N CYS A 89 -39.84 -5.47 -3.33
CA CYS A 89 -39.56 -6.89 -3.14
C CYS A 89 -38.26 -7.07 -2.35
N VAL A 90 -38.39 -7.43 -1.08
CA VAL A 90 -37.27 -7.65 -0.16
C VAL A 90 -36.90 -9.14 -0.16
N PRO A 91 -35.61 -9.51 -0.27
CA PRO A 91 -35.21 -10.91 -0.29
C PRO A 91 -35.46 -11.59 1.07
N ARG A 92 -35.83 -12.87 1.03
CA ARG A 92 -35.92 -13.74 2.22
C ARG A 92 -34.65 -14.55 2.36
N CYS A 93 -34.02 -14.45 3.52
CA CYS A 93 -32.97 -15.38 3.93
C CYS A 93 -33.53 -16.32 4.99
N THR A 94 -33.31 -17.62 4.84
CA THR A 94 -33.66 -18.66 5.82
C THR A 94 -32.90 -18.48 7.13
N HIS A 95 -31.66 -18.00 7.04
CA HIS A 95 -30.81 -17.64 8.16
C HIS A 95 -30.60 -16.13 8.20
N GLU A 96 -30.55 -15.58 9.41
CA GLU A 96 -30.22 -14.17 9.62
C GLU A 96 -28.75 -13.91 9.28
N CYS A 97 -28.49 -12.85 8.52
CA CYS A 97 -27.15 -12.39 8.19
C CYS A 97 -26.62 -11.54 9.36
N VAL A 98 -26.01 -12.17 10.38
CA VAL A 98 -25.67 -11.52 11.66
C VAL A 98 -24.82 -10.25 11.48
N HIS A 99 -23.68 -10.36 10.80
CA HIS A 99 -22.81 -9.23 10.43
C HIS A 99 -22.95 -8.90 8.94
N GLY A 100 -24.17 -8.64 8.48
CA GLY A 100 -24.41 -8.35 7.07
C GLY A 100 -25.87 -8.08 6.73
N ARG A 101 -26.19 -8.19 5.44
CA ARG A 101 -27.56 -8.01 4.95
C ARG A 101 -27.93 -9.04 3.91
N CYS A 102 -29.21 -9.40 3.87
CA CYS A 102 -29.78 -10.26 2.84
C CYS A 102 -29.89 -9.47 1.52
N VAL A 103 -29.21 -9.91 0.47
CA VAL A 103 -29.19 -9.21 -0.84
C VAL A 103 -29.90 -9.99 -1.95
N ALA A 104 -30.08 -11.29 -1.75
CA ALA A 104 -30.87 -12.18 -2.60
C ALA A 104 -31.35 -13.37 -1.75
N PRO A 105 -32.29 -14.19 -2.24
CA PRO A 105 -32.78 -15.34 -1.50
C PRO A 105 -31.62 -16.22 -1.02
N ASP A 106 -31.55 -16.44 0.29
CA ASP A 106 -30.50 -17.20 0.98
C ASP A 106 -29.06 -16.74 0.68
N ARG A 107 -28.88 -15.48 0.30
CA ARG A 107 -27.58 -14.88 0.00
C ARG A 107 -27.35 -13.64 0.84
N CYS A 108 -26.41 -13.77 1.77
CA CYS A 108 -25.91 -12.65 2.55
C CYS A 108 -24.79 -11.91 1.82
N GLN A 109 -24.75 -10.60 1.99
CA GLN A 109 -23.57 -9.78 1.78
C GLN A 109 -23.00 -9.45 3.16
N CYS A 110 -21.84 -10.01 3.50
CA CYS A 110 -21.23 -9.79 4.79
C CYS A 110 -20.47 -8.47 4.87
N GLU A 111 -20.41 -7.92 6.07
CA GLU A 111 -19.47 -6.87 6.43
C GLU A 111 -18.02 -7.39 6.33
N PRO A 112 -17.04 -6.51 6.08
CA PRO A 112 -15.64 -6.92 6.01
C PRO A 112 -15.18 -7.62 7.30
N GLY A 113 -14.42 -8.70 7.15
CA GLY A 113 -13.96 -9.52 8.29
C GLY A 113 -14.84 -10.73 8.60
N TRP A 114 -15.94 -10.92 7.89
CA TRP A 114 -16.90 -12.01 8.12
C TRP A 114 -17.21 -12.82 6.86
N ARG A 115 -17.57 -14.10 7.03
CA ARG A 115 -18.00 -15.03 5.96
C ARG A 115 -19.12 -15.98 6.40
N GLY A 116 -19.60 -16.77 5.43
CA GLY A 116 -20.69 -17.72 5.63
C GLY A 116 -22.03 -16.99 5.66
N ILE A 117 -22.86 -17.25 6.67
CA ILE A 117 -24.05 -16.44 6.99
C ILE A 117 -23.67 -15.17 7.79
N CYS A 118 -22.46 -14.67 7.59
CA CYS A 118 -21.86 -13.55 8.30
C CYS A 118 -21.77 -13.76 9.82
N SER A 119 -21.49 -15.00 10.25
CA SER A 119 -21.32 -15.37 11.66
C SER A 119 -19.91 -15.91 11.97
N THR A 120 -19.10 -16.19 10.94
CA THR A 120 -17.75 -16.71 11.11
C THR A 120 -16.73 -15.64 10.71
N PRO A 121 -15.74 -15.31 11.57
CA PRO A 121 -14.71 -14.35 11.22
C PRO A 121 -13.81 -14.89 10.10
N CYS A 122 -13.07 -14.01 9.44
CA CYS A 122 -12.12 -14.43 8.42
C CYS A 122 -11.03 -15.33 8.99
N PRO A 123 -10.66 -16.40 8.26
CA PRO A 123 -9.51 -17.22 8.63
C PRO A 123 -8.20 -16.41 8.47
N PRO A 124 -7.11 -16.82 9.13
CA PRO A 124 -5.82 -16.15 8.99
C PRO A 124 -5.39 -16.01 7.52
N GLY A 125 -4.90 -14.83 7.15
CA GLY A 125 -4.44 -14.53 5.79
C GLY A 125 -5.53 -14.15 4.79
N ARG A 126 -6.79 -14.01 5.23
CA ARG A 126 -7.89 -13.51 4.39
C ARG A 126 -8.55 -12.28 4.99
N PHE A 127 -9.11 -11.43 4.14
CA PHE A 127 -9.75 -10.19 4.57
C PHE A 127 -10.91 -9.76 3.67
N GLY A 128 -11.62 -8.73 4.11
CA GLY A 128 -12.70 -8.11 3.36
C GLY A 128 -14.04 -8.84 3.48
N PRO A 129 -15.06 -8.42 2.72
CA PRO A 129 -16.38 -9.05 2.75
C PRO A 129 -16.31 -10.47 2.18
N ASP A 130 -16.94 -11.40 2.88
CA ASP A 130 -16.89 -12.84 2.60
C ASP A 130 -15.46 -13.43 2.59
N CYS A 131 -14.46 -12.71 3.12
CA CYS A 131 -13.05 -13.11 3.14
C CYS A 131 -12.47 -13.44 1.76
N ARG A 132 -12.92 -12.72 0.73
CA ARG A 132 -12.47 -12.92 -0.66
C ARG A 132 -11.08 -12.35 -0.91
N GLY A 133 -10.65 -11.37 -0.12
CA GLY A 133 -9.31 -10.81 -0.18
C GLY A 133 -8.28 -11.77 0.43
N GLU A 134 -7.08 -11.78 -0.15
CA GLU A 134 -5.93 -12.54 0.35
C GLU A 134 -4.84 -11.58 0.80
N CYS A 135 -4.38 -11.74 2.03
CA CYS A 135 -3.33 -10.92 2.60
C CYS A 135 -1.95 -11.33 2.06
N ARG A 136 -1.05 -10.36 1.94
CA ARG A 136 0.32 -10.58 1.44
C ARG A 136 1.36 -10.15 2.46
N CYS A 137 1.13 -10.46 3.74
CA CYS A 137 2.05 -10.15 4.83
C CYS A 137 3.18 -11.18 4.88
N HIS A 138 4.41 -10.71 5.05
CA HIS A 138 5.62 -11.54 5.13
C HIS A 138 6.26 -11.47 6.51
N ASN A 139 7.28 -12.29 6.75
CA ASN A 139 8.12 -12.26 7.96
C ASN A 139 7.35 -12.32 9.29
N GLY A 140 6.27 -13.12 9.33
CA GLY A 140 5.45 -13.28 10.53
C GLY A 140 4.51 -12.10 10.83
N GLY A 141 4.31 -11.17 9.88
CA GLY A 141 3.32 -10.11 10.01
C GLY A 141 1.88 -10.65 10.06
N SER A 142 1.07 -10.08 10.94
CA SER A 142 -0.36 -10.40 11.07
C SER A 142 -1.21 -9.55 10.13
N CYS A 143 -2.29 -10.13 9.61
CA CYS A 143 -3.21 -9.42 8.71
C CYS A 143 -4.47 -8.97 9.43
N ASP A 144 -4.88 -7.73 9.19
CA ASP A 144 -6.19 -7.22 9.58
C ASP A 144 -7.30 -7.86 8.71
N PRO A 145 -8.29 -8.55 9.30
CA PRO A 145 -9.33 -9.26 8.54
C PRO A 145 -10.36 -8.31 7.88
N VAL A 146 -10.42 -7.05 8.27
CA VAL A 146 -11.34 -6.04 7.74
C VAL A 146 -10.71 -5.35 6.53
N SER A 147 -9.50 -4.79 6.71
CA SER A 147 -8.84 -3.94 5.72
C SER A 147 -7.82 -4.69 4.84
N GLY A 148 -7.26 -5.80 5.33
CA GLY A 148 -6.16 -6.51 4.69
C GLY A 148 -4.77 -5.92 4.95
N GLN A 149 -4.68 -4.87 5.78
CA GLN A 149 -3.40 -4.27 6.13
C GLN A 149 -2.55 -5.21 6.98
N CYS A 150 -1.23 -5.14 6.78
CA CYS A 150 -0.27 -5.95 7.52
C CYS A 150 0.26 -5.18 8.73
N GLN A 151 0.18 -5.81 9.89
CA GLN A 151 0.91 -5.39 11.07
C GLN A 151 2.19 -6.23 11.16
N CYS A 152 3.33 -5.58 11.03
CA CYS A 152 4.62 -6.26 10.95
C CYS A 152 5.09 -6.77 12.31
N ALA A 153 5.77 -7.90 12.30
CA ALA A 153 6.51 -8.36 13.48
C ALA A 153 7.70 -7.42 13.78
N PRO A 154 8.20 -7.39 15.03
CA PRO A 154 9.37 -6.59 15.38
C PRO A 154 10.55 -6.83 14.44
N GLY A 155 11.19 -5.73 14.02
CA GLY A 155 12.32 -5.76 13.10
C GLY A 155 11.97 -5.74 11.61
N PHE A 156 10.68 -5.69 11.24
CA PHE A 156 10.24 -5.57 9.86
C PHE A 156 9.30 -4.38 9.66
N THR A 157 9.25 -3.87 8.43
CA THR A 157 8.46 -2.69 8.05
C THR A 157 7.97 -2.77 6.59
N GLY A 158 7.22 -1.76 6.19
CA GLY A 158 6.55 -1.63 4.90
C GLY A 158 5.17 -2.30 4.85
N GLU A 159 4.37 -1.96 3.85
CA GLU A 159 2.96 -2.40 3.69
C GLU A 159 2.75 -3.92 3.72
N GLN A 160 3.79 -4.68 3.36
CA GLN A 160 3.76 -6.15 3.30
C GLN A 160 4.77 -6.79 4.26
N CYS A 161 5.44 -6.01 5.12
CA CYS A 161 6.43 -6.50 6.09
C CYS A 161 7.63 -7.23 5.46
N ARG A 162 8.02 -6.87 4.24
CA ARG A 162 9.15 -7.49 3.52
C ARG A 162 10.49 -6.88 3.90
N GLU A 163 10.48 -5.62 4.28
CA GLU A 163 11.68 -4.84 4.54
C GLU A 163 12.08 -5.03 5.99
N GLN A 164 13.38 -5.22 6.24
CA GLN A 164 13.90 -5.14 7.61
C GLN A 164 13.91 -3.68 8.06
N CYS A 165 13.99 -3.45 9.37
CA CYS A 165 14.17 -2.10 9.87
C CYS A 165 15.40 -1.42 9.24
N PRO A 166 15.31 -0.11 8.94
CA PRO A 166 16.43 0.63 8.41
C PRO A 166 17.61 0.61 9.39
N ALA A 167 18.83 0.72 8.86
CA ALA A 167 20.04 0.69 9.67
C ALA A 167 19.98 1.70 10.82
N GLY A 168 20.26 1.24 12.04
CA GLY A 168 20.18 2.06 13.25
C GLY A 168 18.80 2.10 13.92
N LYS A 169 17.81 1.35 13.41
CA LYS A 169 16.49 1.17 14.03
C LYS A 169 16.18 -0.29 14.31
N TYR A 170 15.34 -0.55 15.32
CA TYR A 170 14.89 -1.89 15.66
C TYR A 170 13.50 -1.92 16.31
N GLY A 171 12.99 -3.12 16.59
CA GLY A 171 11.77 -3.33 17.36
C GLY A 171 10.47 -3.18 16.55
N GLN A 172 9.35 -3.03 17.24
CA GLN A 172 8.03 -2.86 16.62
C GLN A 172 7.96 -1.55 15.84
N ASP A 173 7.52 -1.62 14.59
CA ASP A 173 7.43 -0.50 13.65
C ASP A 173 8.77 0.27 13.48
N CYS A 174 9.90 -0.35 13.83
CA CYS A 174 11.23 0.27 13.78
C CYS A 174 11.35 1.59 14.57
N ARG A 175 10.61 1.72 15.67
CA ARG A 175 10.56 2.96 16.45
C ARG A 175 11.84 3.18 17.27
N GLU A 176 12.41 2.09 17.79
CA GLU A 176 13.56 2.13 18.67
C GLU A 176 14.84 2.44 17.90
N SER A 177 15.73 3.22 18.51
CA SER A 177 17.03 3.59 17.93
C SER A 177 18.15 2.77 18.55
N CYS A 178 19.05 2.28 17.71
CA CYS A 178 20.19 1.50 18.17
C CYS A 178 21.21 2.35 18.92
N ASP A 179 21.78 1.78 19.98
CA ASP A 179 22.70 2.47 20.89
C ASP A 179 24.07 1.76 20.96
N CYS A 180 24.53 1.24 19.83
CA CYS A 180 25.83 0.59 19.71
C CYS A 180 26.95 1.63 19.53
N ALA A 181 27.99 1.54 20.36
CA ALA A 181 29.19 2.36 20.29
C ALA A 181 30.20 1.79 19.29
N ASN A 182 31.23 2.60 18.98
CA ASN A 182 32.43 2.18 18.26
C ASN A 182 32.18 1.50 16.90
N GLY A 183 31.13 1.91 16.18
CA GLY A 183 30.78 1.36 14.88
C GLY A 183 30.07 0.01 14.93
N GLY A 184 29.66 -0.47 16.12
CA GLY A 184 28.86 -1.68 16.26
C GLY A 184 27.54 -1.60 15.50
N ARG A 185 27.09 -2.73 14.97
CA ARG A 185 25.82 -2.87 14.25
C ARG A 185 24.78 -3.49 15.17
N CYS A 186 23.56 -3.00 15.16
CA CYS A 186 22.46 -3.62 15.91
C CYS A 186 21.68 -4.65 15.08
N TYR A 187 21.13 -5.65 15.76
CA TYR A 187 20.10 -6.52 15.20
C TYR A 187 18.76 -5.78 15.10
N HIS A 188 18.11 -5.91 13.94
CA HIS A 188 16.87 -5.18 13.65
C HIS A 188 15.67 -5.61 14.52
N VAL A 189 15.69 -6.80 15.12
CA VAL A 189 14.57 -7.32 15.92
C VAL A 189 14.57 -6.76 17.35
N ASP A 190 15.70 -6.87 18.04
CA ASP A 190 15.82 -6.63 19.49
C ASP A 190 16.84 -5.55 19.86
N GLY A 191 17.58 -5.02 18.88
CA GLY A 191 18.54 -3.94 19.09
C GLY A 191 19.89 -4.40 19.65
N ALA A 192 20.10 -5.71 19.84
CA ALA A 192 21.35 -6.23 20.38
C ALA A 192 22.54 -5.87 19.48
N CYS A 193 23.68 -5.52 20.09
CA CYS A 193 24.84 -5.05 19.34
C CYS A 193 25.79 -6.18 18.95
N LEU A 194 26.10 -6.22 17.66
CA LEU A 194 27.21 -6.97 17.08
C LEU A 194 28.43 -6.05 17.01
N CYS A 195 29.45 -6.36 17.82
CA CYS A 195 30.63 -5.53 17.96
C CYS A 195 31.65 -5.73 16.84
N GLU A 196 32.23 -4.62 16.41
CA GLU A 196 33.39 -4.63 15.53
C GLU A 196 34.63 -5.21 16.23
N ALA A 197 35.60 -5.64 15.43
CA ALA A 197 36.80 -6.28 15.93
C ALA A 197 37.54 -5.38 16.94
N GLY A 198 37.78 -5.91 18.14
CA GLY A 198 38.48 -5.20 19.21
C GLY A 198 37.58 -4.54 20.24
N PHE A 199 36.25 -4.65 20.13
CA PHE A 199 35.29 -4.17 21.11
C PHE A 199 34.46 -5.31 21.72
N LEU A 200 33.97 -5.09 22.94
CA LEU A 200 33.16 -5.99 23.75
C LEU A 200 32.12 -5.17 24.54
N GLY A 201 31.22 -5.86 25.26
CA GLY A 201 30.15 -5.25 26.04
C GLY A 201 28.79 -5.29 25.32
N GLY A 202 27.72 -4.95 26.03
CA GLY A 202 26.36 -4.99 25.49
C GLY A 202 26.09 -3.92 24.43
N ARG A 203 26.88 -2.83 24.44
CA ARG A 203 26.85 -1.73 23.47
C ARG A 203 28.17 -1.58 22.74
N CYS A 204 29.10 -2.52 22.84
CA CYS A 204 30.44 -2.42 22.24
C CYS A 204 31.27 -1.25 22.80
N GLU A 205 31.01 -0.86 24.04
CA GLU A 205 31.64 0.23 24.76
C GLU A 205 33.03 -0.13 25.31
N GLU A 206 33.28 -1.41 25.54
CA GLU A 206 34.52 -1.88 26.16
C GLU A 206 35.54 -2.26 25.09
N ARG A 207 36.80 -1.90 25.30
CA ARG A 207 37.90 -2.38 24.45
C ARG A 207 38.28 -3.79 24.88
N ARG A 208 38.43 -4.68 23.90
CA ARG A 208 38.89 -6.06 24.13
C ARG A 208 40.29 -6.14 24.76
N CYS A 209 41.15 -5.20 24.39
CA CYS A 209 42.53 -5.13 24.85
C CYS A 209 42.77 -3.84 25.63
N LEU A 210 43.63 -3.92 26.65
CA LEU A 210 44.16 -2.76 27.35
C LEU A 210 44.83 -1.79 26.38
N GLU A 211 44.95 -0.53 26.80
CA GLU A 211 45.51 0.51 25.96
C GLU A 211 46.94 0.17 25.50
N GLY A 212 47.20 0.39 24.20
CA GLY A 212 48.47 0.04 23.58
C GLY A 212 48.65 -1.43 23.20
N LEU A 213 47.62 -2.28 23.34
CA LEU A 213 47.62 -3.67 22.88
C LEU A 213 46.54 -3.94 21.82
N TYR A 214 46.82 -4.87 20.91
CA TYR A 214 45.89 -5.30 19.86
C TYR A 214 46.07 -6.78 19.48
N GLY A 215 45.13 -7.30 18.70
CA GLY A 215 45.07 -8.70 18.26
C GLY A 215 44.07 -9.53 19.07
N LEU A 216 43.75 -10.73 18.57
CA LEU A 216 42.72 -11.60 19.17
C LEU A 216 43.01 -12.01 20.63
N ARG A 217 44.30 -12.01 21.00
CA ARG A 217 44.83 -12.32 22.34
C ARG A 217 45.55 -11.14 23.02
N CYS A 218 45.49 -9.95 22.44
CA CYS A 218 46.13 -8.75 22.99
C CYS A 218 47.67 -8.86 23.20
N GLU A 219 48.33 -9.72 22.42
CA GLU A 219 49.77 -9.98 22.54
C GLU A 219 50.62 -8.93 21.80
N ASN A 220 50.03 -8.22 20.84
CA ASN A 220 50.76 -7.26 20.02
C ASN A 220 50.67 -5.86 20.62
N ARG A 221 51.81 -5.18 20.74
CA ARG A 221 51.88 -3.78 21.18
C ARG A 221 51.68 -2.83 20.01
N CYS A 222 50.80 -1.86 20.16
CA CYS A 222 50.68 -0.72 19.25
C CYS A 222 52.03 -0.01 19.16
N LEU A 223 52.53 0.19 17.94
CA LEU A 223 53.83 0.82 17.70
C LEU A 223 53.77 2.37 17.71
N CYS A 224 52.56 2.93 17.68
CA CYS A 224 52.27 4.36 17.59
C CYS A 224 51.41 4.82 18.79
N HIS A 225 51.54 6.07 19.25
CA HIS A 225 50.67 6.59 20.30
C HIS A 225 49.25 6.86 19.75
N PRO A 226 48.19 6.50 20.49
CA PRO A 226 47.00 5.93 19.86
C PRO A 226 45.97 6.89 19.25
N GLN A 227 46.16 8.22 19.27
CA GLN A 227 45.08 9.16 18.88
C GLN A 227 45.29 9.94 17.56
N HIS A 228 46.51 10.15 17.05
CA HIS A 228 46.69 11.09 15.91
C HIS A 228 47.82 10.77 14.92
N SER A 229 48.49 9.62 15.04
CA SER A 229 49.72 9.40 14.28
C SER A 229 49.46 8.91 12.85
N GLN A 230 49.14 9.82 11.92
CA GLN A 230 49.10 9.54 10.47
C GLN A 230 50.51 9.30 9.88
N SER A 231 51.55 9.91 10.46
CA SER A 231 52.97 9.74 10.11
C SER A 231 53.86 10.21 11.28
N CYS A 232 55.18 10.00 11.19
CA CYS A 232 56.13 10.55 12.15
C CYS A 232 56.25 12.07 12.03
N ALA A 233 56.55 12.76 13.13
CA ALA A 233 56.84 14.20 13.13
C ALA A 233 57.97 14.55 12.15
N ALA A 234 57.95 15.77 11.60
CA ALA A 234 58.97 16.21 10.66
C ALA A 234 60.38 16.08 11.25
N GLY A 235 61.31 15.57 10.45
CA GLY A 235 62.66 15.21 10.89
C GLY A 235 62.80 13.79 11.46
N TRP A 236 61.71 13.04 11.60
CA TRP A 236 61.71 11.70 12.19
C TRP A 236 61.05 10.66 11.28
N ARG A 237 61.58 9.44 11.34
CA ARG A 237 61.12 8.24 10.63
C ARG A 237 61.21 7.00 11.51
N GLY A 238 60.79 5.90 10.92
CA GLY A 238 60.83 4.57 11.51
C GLY A 238 59.53 4.22 12.23
N PRO A 239 59.32 2.94 12.52
CA PRO A 239 58.05 2.41 13.03
C PRO A 239 57.69 2.91 14.44
N ARG A 240 58.61 3.60 15.13
CA ARG A 240 58.39 4.25 16.43
C ARG A 240 58.75 5.73 16.43
N CYS A 241 59.02 6.32 15.26
CA CYS A 241 59.43 7.72 15.10
C CYS A 241 60.63 8.11 15.96
N ARG A 242 61.65 7.25 16.03
CA ARG A 242 62.88 7.46 16.81
C ARG A 242 64.13 7.56 15.95
N GLN A 243 64.00 7.38 14.64
CA GLN A 243 65.12 7.48 13.72
C GLN A 243 65.06 8.86 13.05
N PRO A 244 66.16 9.62 12.99
CA PRO A 244 66.18 10.88 12.25
C PRO A 244 66.01 10.62 10.75
N CYS A 245 65.57 11.63 9.99
CA CYS A 245 65.56 11.56 8.54
C CYS A 245 66.95 11.27 7.97
N LEU A 246 66.99 10.55 6.85
CA LEU A 246 68.23 10.35 6.12
C LEU A 246 68.62 11.66 5.44
N ASN A 247 69.92 11.88 5.27
CA ASN A 247 70.42 13.06 4.60
C ASN A 247 69.82 13.15 3.18
N GLY A 248 69.25 14.30 2.83
CA GLY A 248 68.51 14.50 1.58
C GLY A 248 67.01 14.25 1.65
N THR A 249 66.44 13.93 2.81
CA THR A 249 64.98 13.81 3.03
C THR A 249 64.52 14.69 4.19
N PHE A 250 63.30 15.22 4.11
CA PHE A 250 62.74 16.11 5.13
C PHE A 250 61.21 16.01 5.24
N GLY A 251 60.63 16.70 6.22
CA GLY A 251 59.18 16.75 6.43
C GLY A 251 58.63 15.54 7.18
N SER A 252 57.31 15.46 7.33
CA SER A 252 56.64 14.39 8.10
C SER A 252 56.92 13.00 7.51
N GLY A 253 57.37 12.08 8.35
CA GLY A 253 57.82 10.75 7.93
C GLY A 253 58.98 10.74 6.92
N CYS A 254 59.69 11.85 6.74
CA CYS A 254 60.74 12.02 5.72
C CYS A 254 60.24 11.73 4.29
N SER A 255 59.01 12.12 4.01
CA SER A 255 58.32 11.88 2.73
C SER A 255 58.73 12.84 1.60
N GLN A 256 59.45 13.91 1.92
CA GLN A 256 59.89 14.91 0.95
C GLN A 256 61.40 14.79 0.70
N GLN A 257 61.83 14.98 -0.56
CA GLN A 257 63.23 14.94 -0.97
C GLN A 257 63.80 16.36 -1.08
N CYS A 258 65.00 16.56 -0.56
CA CYS A 258 65.71 17.82 -0.65
C CYS A 258 66.22 18.05 -2.07
N SER A 259 65.94 19.23 -2.61
CA SER A 259 66.30 19.64 -3.98
C SER A 259 67.30 20.79 -3.95
N CYS A 260 68.40 20.61 -3.21
CA CYS A 260 69.39 21.66 -2.95
C CYS A 260 70.58 21.53 -3.91
N ALA A 261 70.84 22.57 -4.72
CA ALA A 261 72.08 22.69 -5.49
C ALA A 261 73.14 23.46 -4.67
N HIS A 262 74.40 23.05 -4.75
CA HIS A 262 75.53 23.72 -4.07
C HIS A 262 75.39 23.84 -2.54
N ALA A 263 74.77 22.84 -1.90
CA ALA A 263 74.54 22.78 -0.46
C ALA A 263 75.15 21.52 0.18
N ALA A 264 75.51 21.60 1.45
CA ALA A 264 76.05 20.47 2.23
C ALA A 264 74.97 19.50 2.74
N GLY A 265 73.70 19.83 2.53
CA GLY A 265 72.55 19.09 3.01
C GLY A 265 71.35 20.02 3.20
N CYS A 266 70.30 19.49 3.82
CA CYS A 266 69.08 20.21 4.13
C CYS A 266 68.63 19.93 5.57
N ASP A 267 67.93 20.89 6.16
CA ASP A 267 67.28 20.71 7.45
C ASP A 267 66.21 19.60 7.34
N PRO A 268 66.25 18.56 8.20
CA PRO A 268 65.36 17.41 8.11
C PRO A 268 63.90 17.73 8.51
N VAL A 269 63.64 18.88 9.14
CA VAL A 269 62.30 19.36 9.51
C VAL A 269 61.73 20.24 8.41
N THR A 270 62.48 21.24 7.95
CA THR A 270 61.99 22.29 7.03
C THR A 270 62.38 22.09 5.57
N GLY A 271 63.44 21.33 5.30
CA GLY A 271 64.04 21.18 3.98
C GLY A 271 64.94 22.33 3.54
N THR A 272 65.23 23.28 4.45
CA THR A 272 66.07 24.45 4.17
C THR A 272 67.50 24.01 3.86
N CYS A 273 68.05 24.46 2.74
CA CYS A 273 69.37 24.06 2.29
C CYS A 273 70.48 24.75 3.09
N HIS A 274 71.50 24.00 3.48
CA HIS A 274 72.69 24.55 4.13
C HIS A 274 73.71 24.91 3.04
N CYS A 275 73.72 26.17 2.59
CA CYS A 275 74.57 26.64 1.49
C CYS A 275 76.06 26.49 1.82
N LEU A 276 76.84 26.10 0.81
CA LEU A 276 78.30 26.15 0.90
C LEU A 276 78.78 27.62 0.91
N PRO A 277 79.97 27.91 1.48
CA PRO A 277 80.50 29.28 1.54
C PRO A 277 80.50 29.97 0.17
N GLY A 278 79.93 31.18 0.10
CA GLY A 278 79.82 31.97 -1.14
C GLY A 278 78.48 31.85 -1.87
N TRP A 279 77.56 30.99 -1.42
CA TRP A 279 76.23 30.81 -2.01
C TRP A 279 75.13 31.27 -1.04
N THR A 280 74.04 31.85 -1.56
CA THR A 280 72.92 32.35 -0.75
C THR A 280 71.60 31.68 -1.10
N GLU A 281 70.57 31.83 -0.25
CA GLU A 281 69.23 31.22 -0.47
C GLU A 281 68.53 31.67 -1.77
N ARG A 282 69.02 32.72 -2.44
CA ARG A 282 68.48 33.19 -3.74
C ARG A 282 69.02 32.40 -4.93
N ASP A 283 70.06 31.60 -4.73
CA ASP A 283 70.72 30.80 -5.76
C ASP A 283 70.21 29.34 -5.79
N VAL A 284 69.19 29.00 -4.98
CA VAL A 284 68.66 27.64 -4.79
C VAL A 284 67.13 27.62 -5.03
N PRO A 285 66.59 26.77 -5.94
CA PRO A 285 65.15 26.71 -6.19
C PRO A 285 64.41 25.97 -5.08
N VAL A 286 63.28 26.51 -4.62
CA VAL A 286 62.37 25.81 -3.69
C VAL A 286 61.07 25.42 -4.43
N ARG A 287 60.94 24.10 -4.66
CA ARG A 287 59.79 23.30 -5.15
C ARG A 287 59.50 23.24 -6.67
N PRO A 288 59.06 22.05 -7.17
CA PRO A 288 58.78 21.82 -8.58
C PRO A 288 57.35 22.27 -8.95
N GLY A 289 57.22 23.00 -10.05
CA GLY A 289 55.91 23.41 -10.57
C GLY A 289 55.91 24.66 -11.48
N GLN A 290 57.01 25.39 -11.60
CA GLN A 290 57.13 26.47 -12.58
C GLN A 290 58.46 26.37 -13.31
N ASP A 291 58.41 25.82 -14.52
CA ASP A 291 59.47 26.03 -15.49
C ASP A 291 59.42 27.47 -16.01
N ARG A 292 60.60 28.10 -16.00
CA ARG A 292 61.21 29.08 -16.94
C ARG A 292 61.77 30.29 -16.22
N ALA A 293 62.96 30.80 -16.55
CA ALA A 293 63.92 30.51 -17.63
C ALA A 293 65.27 31.20 -17.26
N PRO A 294 66.37 30.93 -17.98
CA PRO A 294 67.72 31.27 -17.55
C PRO A 294 68.03 32.73 -17.87
N LEU A 295 68.91 33.33 -17.06
CA LEU A 295 69.73 34.45 -17.53
C LEU A 295 71.18 34.16 -17.12
N ARG A 296 72.00 33.80 -18.12
CA ARG A 296 73.45 33.93 -18.04
C ARG A 296 73.83 35.40 -18.23
N ALA A 297 74.94 35.75 -17.57
CA ALA A 297 75.87 36.84 -17.86
C ALA A 297 75.31 38.28 -17.77
N TRP A 298 75.79 39.06 -16.80
CA TRP A 298 77.10 39.74 -16.85
C TRP A 298 77.79 39.63 -15.50
#